data_AF-X1MWE7-F1
#
_entry.id   AF-X1MWE7-F1
#
_cell.length_a   1.000
_cell.length_b   1.000
_cell.length_c   1.000
_cell.angle_alpha   90.00
_cell.angle_beta   90.00
_cell.angle_gamma   90.00
#
_symmetry.space_group_name_H-M   'P 1'
#
loop_
_entity.id
_entity.type
_entity.pdbx_description
1 polymer ?
#
loop_
_entity_poly.entity_id
_entity_poly.type
_entity_poly.pdbx_seq_one_letter_code
_entity_poly.pdbx_strand_id
1 'polypeptide(L)'
;MDRILFLLPIAYAGFVFGPLKGFVTLLVAAVIMLPRAIFISPAPADALLETAAVLLTGGLVIMWFESLEKEKTLRAQAIAKLEVAQQELQSHVEIIEQDKKRLSALNAIGAILSQSLELEPVLNGAFEKVLETMNLKAEGGIFLLDEETQELVLTAHHGLSPEFVEQEKRIPMGECLCGLVAQSGELLFSE
;
A
#
# COMPACT_ATOMS: atom_id res chain seq x y z
N MET A 1 -47.34 -1.50 -51.65
CA MET A 1 -45.92 -1.76 -51.36
C MET A 1 -45.11 -0.47 -51.15
N ASP A 2 -45.61 0.71 -51.54
CA ASP A 2 -44.84 1.97 -51.48
C ASP A 2 -44.67 2.61 -50.08
N ARG A 3 -45.30 2.06 -49.03
CA ARG A 3 -45.32 2.68 -47.70
C ARG A 3 -44.17 2.23 -46.77
N ILE A 4 -43.59 1.06 -47.02
CA ILE A 4 -42.49 0.49 -46.20
C ILE A 4 -41.16 1.21 -46.48
N LEU A 5 -40.99 1.80 -47.68
CA LEU A 5 -39.78 2.52 -48.07
C LEU A 5 -39.52 3.80 -47.26
N PHE A 6 -40.56 4.35 -46.61
CA PHE A 6 -40.46 5.58 -45.81
C PHE A 6 -39.88 5.37 -44.40
N LEU A 7 -39.74 4.12 -43.95
CA LEU A 7 -39.16 3.82 -42.62
C LEU A 7 -37.62 3.95 -42.61
N LEU A 8 -36.97 3.71 -43.75
CA LEU A 8 -35.51 3.77 -43.89
C LEU A 8 -34.93 5.17 -43.61
N PRO A 9 -35.47 6.26 -44.18
CA PRO A 9 -34.98 7.62 -43.89
C PRO A 9 -35.23 8.06 -42.43
N ILE A 10 -36.34 7.62 -41.83
CA ILE A 10 -36.70 7.98 -40.44
C ILE A 10 -35.75 7.29 -39.45
N ALA A 11 -35.49 6.00 -39.66
CA ALA A 11 -34.51 5.25 -38.86
C ALA A 11 -33.09 5.82 -39.02
N TYR A 12 -32.69 6.18 -40.25
CA TYR A 12 -31.37 6.76 -40.54
C TYR A 12 -31.20 8.16 -39.93
N ALA A 13 -32.22 9.02 -40.00
CA ALA A 13 -32.16 10.36 -39.41
C ALA A 13 -32.12 10.32 -37.87
N GLY A 14 -32.84 9.38 -37.25
CA GLY A 14 -32.77 9.16 -35.79
C GLY A 14 -31.39 8.70 -35.32
N PHE A 15 -30.70 7.88 -36.13
CA PHE A 15 -29.37 7.36 -35.81
C PHE A 15 -28.25 8.42 -35.88
N VAL A 16 -28.35 9.38 -36.82
CA VAL A 16 -27.24 10.33 -37.10
C VAL A 16 -27.30 11.60 -36.25
N PHE A 17 -28.49 12.02 -35.78
CA PHE A 17 -28.71 13.40 -35.36
C PHE A 17 -29.13 13.62 -33.89
N GLY A 18 -29.29 12.55 -33.11
CA GLY A 18 -29.58 12.63 -31.68
C GLY A 18 -31.05 12.95 -31.33
N PRO A 19 -31.41 12.90 -30.04
CA PRO A 19 -32.80 12.81 -29.58
C PRO A 19 -33.69 14.01 -29.94
N LEU A 20 -33.12 15.21 -29.89
CA LEU A 20 -33.85 16.45 -30.20
C LEU A 20 -34.33 16.49 -31.67
N LYS A 21 -33.55 15.91 -32.58
CA LYS A 21 -33.87 15.87 -34.03
C LYS A 21 -34.72 14.64 -34.40
N GLY A 22 -34.66 13.56 -33.61
CA GLY A 22 -35.58 12.43 -33.68
C GLY A 22 -37.04 12.84 -33.48
N PHE A 23 -37.32 13.70 -32.48
CA PHE A 23 -38.67 14.25 -32.29
C PHE A 23 -39.13 15.15 -33.45
N VAL A 24 -38.22 15.96 -34.02
CA VAL A 24 -38.54 16.82 -35.16
C VAL A 24 -38.92 15.99 -36.39
N THR A 25 -38.20 14.92 -36.67
CA THR A 25 -38.53 14.03 -37.80
C THR A 25 -39.84 13.28 -37.61
N LEU A 26 -40.15 12.87 -36.37
CA LEU A 26 -41.42 12.24 -35.99
C LEU A 26 -42.61 13.21 -36.14
N LEU A 27 -42.42 14.48 -35.78
CA LEU A 27 -43.42 15.54 -35.93
C LEU A 27 -43.64 15.91 -37.40
N VAL A 28 -42.58 15.97 -38.21
CA VAL A 28 -42.68 16.18 -39.67
C VAL A 28 -43.41 15.02 -40.35
N ALA A 29 -43.13 13.77 -39.97
CA ALA A 29 -43.84 12.60 -40.48
C ALA A 29 -45.33 12.63 -40.10
N ALA A 30 -45.66 13.02 -38.87
CA ALA A 30 -47.04 13.21 -38.41
C ALA A 30 -47.76 14.27 -39.26
N VAL A 31 -47.15 15.44 -39.44
CA VAL A 31 -47.73 16.56 -40.21
C VAL A 31 -47.97 16.19 -41.68
N ILE A 32 -47.13 15.34 -42.28
CA ILE A 32 -47.29 14.88 -43.67
C ILE A 32 -48.37 13.79 -43.79
N MET A 33 -48.51 12.89 -42.80
CA MET A 33 -49.44 11.75 -42.87
C MET A 33 -50.85 12.04 -42.37
N LEU A 34 -51.02 12.91 -41.36
CA LEU A 34 -52.33 13.23 -40.76
C LEU A 34 -53.36 13.80 -41.75
N PRO A 35 -53.00 14.75 -42.64
CA PRO A 35 -53.96 15.33 -43.58
C PRO A 35 -54.49 14.32 -44.60
N ARG A 36 -53.64 13.38 -45.05
CA ARG A 36 -54.04 12.36 -46.03
C ARG A 36 -54.94 11.27 -45.44
N ALA A 37 -54.76 10.94 -44.15
CA ALA A 37 -55.59 9.95 -43.46
C ALA A 37 -57.04 10.44 -43.24
N ILE A 38 -57.22 11.74 -42.98
CA ILE A 38 -58.54 12.34 -42.68
C ILE A 38 -59.33 12.66 -43.96
N PHE A 39 -58.67 13.05 -45.06
CA PHE A 39 -59.37 13.62 -46.22
C PHE A 39 -59.64 12.66 -47.40
N ILE A 40 -58.97 11.50 -47.52
CA ILE A 40 -58.99 10.71 -48.78
C ILE A 40 -59.36 9.22 -48.60
N SER A 41 -59.45 8.68 -47.37
CA SER A 41 -59.67 7.24 -47.15
C SER A 41 -61.14 6.89 -46.83
N PRO A 42 -61.76 5.89 -47.49
CA PRO A 42 -63.14 5.46 -47.21
C PRO A 42 -63.34 4.77 -45.84
N ALA A 43 -62.27 4.52 -45.09
CA ALA A 43 -62.28 3.98 -43.73
C ALA A 43 -61.25 4.71 -42.83
N PRO A 44 -61.63 5.82 -42.15
CA PRO A 44 -60.70 6.68 -41.41
C PRO A 44 -60.12 6.03 -40.14
N ALA A 45 -60.75 4.98 -39.61
CA ALA A 45 -60.30 4.33 -38.37
C ALA A 45 -58.98 3.55 -38.55
N ASP A 46 -58.80 2.92 -39.71
CA ASP A 46 -57.65 2.04 -39.99
C ASP A 46 -56.36 2.84 -40.22
N ALA A 47 -56.47 3.99 -40.89
CA ALA A 47 -55.35 4.90 -41.14
C ALA A 47 -54.86 5.64 -39.86
N LEU A 48 -55.77 5.93 -38.92
CA LEU A 48 -55.41 6.48 -37.62
C LEU A 48 -54.64 5.47 -36.76
N LEU A 49 -55.00 4.19 -36.85
CA LEU A 49 -54.33 3.12 -36.11
C LEU A 49 -52.90 2.90 -36.64
N GLU A 50 -52.72 2.94 -37.96
CA GLU A 50 -51.41 2.81 -38.62
C GLU A 50 -50.46 3.97 -38.24
N THR A 51 -50.96 5.22 -38.25
CA THR A 51 -50.15 6.38 -37.85
C THR A 51 -49.82 6.38 -36.36
N ALA A 52 -50.76 5.99 -35.50
CA ALA A 52 -50.53 5.82 -34.07
C ALA A 52 -49.43 4.76 -33.81
N ALA A 53 -49.44 3.65 -34.54
CA ALA A 53 -48.43 2.60 -34.42
C ALA A 53 -47.02 3.09 -34.82
N VAL A 54 -46.91 3.89 -35.89
CA VAL A 54 -45.62 4.48 -36.31
C VAL A 54 -45.10 5.49 -35.28
N LEU A 55 -45.98 6.33 -34.71
CA LEU A 55 -45.60 7.28 -33.67
C LEU A 55 -45.13 6.57 -32.39
N LEU A 56 -45.82 5.50 -31.98
CA LEU A 56 -45.47 4.70 -30.81
C LEU A 56 -44.12 3.98 -31.00
N THR A 57 -43.92 3.35 -32.15
CA THR A 57 -42.66 2.63 -32.46
C THR A 57 -41.48 3.60 -32.58
N GLY A 58 -41.66 4.74 -33.25
CA GLY A 58 -40.62 5.78 -33.34
C GLY A 58 -40.28 6.39 -31.98
N GLY A 59 -41.28 6.67 -31.15
CA GLY A 59 -41.07 7.17 -29.78
C GLY A 59 -40.32 6.17 -28.89
N LEU A 60 -40.67 4.89 -28.98
CA LEU A 60 -39.97 3.81 -28.27
C LEU A 60 -38.50 3.69 -28.68
N VAL A 61 -38.20 3.79 -29.98
CA VAL A 61 -36.83 3.72 -30.50
C VAL A 61 -36.00 4.94 -30.05
N ILE A 62 -36.58 6.15 -30.05
CA ILE A 62 -35.89 7.36 -29.56
C ILE A 62 -35.59 7.24 -28.06
N MET A 63 -36.58 6.82 -27.25
CA MET A 63 -36.38 6.59 -25.82
C MET A 63 -35.34 5.49 -25.55
N TRP A 64 -35.35 4.41 -26.34
CA TRP A 64 -34.36 3.34 -26.25
C TRP A 64 -32.95 3.87 -26.52
N PHE A 65 -32.78 4.66 -27.57
CA PHE A 65 -31.48 5.23 -27.95
C PHE A 65 -30.93 6.20 -26.89
N GLU A 66 -31.77 7.10 -26.36
CA GLU A 66 -31.38 7.97 -25.23
C GLU A 66 -30.98 7.18 -23.99
N SER A 67 -31.69 6.09 -23.70
CA SER A 67 -31.39 5.24 -22.55
C SER A 67 -30.01 4.58 -22.67
N LEU A 68 -29.60 4.21 -23.88
CA LEU A 68 -28.29 3.60 -24.12
C LEU A 68 -27.12 4.57 -23.92
N GLU A 69 -27.28 5.84 -24.32
CA GLU A 69 -26.22 6.83 -24.15
C GLU A 69 -25.98 7.17 -22.67
N LYS A 70 -27.04 7.30 -21.88
CA LYS A 70 -26.94 7.57 -20.43
C LYS A 70 -26.19 6.48 -19.68
N GLU A 71 -26.37 5.22 -20.08
CA GLU A 71 -25.72 4.08 -19.43
C GLU A 71 -24.20 4.08 -19.66
N LYS A 72 -23.74 4.52 -20.84
CA LYS A 72 -22.30 4.65 -21.15
C LYS A 72 -21.62 5.71 -20.30
N THR A 73 -22.26 6.87 -20.09
CA THR A 73 -21.68 7.97 -19.33
C THR A 73 -21.53 7.61 -17.84
N LEU A 74 -22.53 6.92 -17.28
CA LEU A 74 -22.45 6.40 -15.91
C LEU A 74 -21.33 5.39 -15.74
N ARG A 75 -21.18 4.45 -16.68
CA ARG A 75 -20.09 3.47 -16.68
C ARG A 75 -18.72 4.13 -16.80
N ALA A 76 -18.58 5.13 -17.68
CA ALA A 76 -17.32 5.87 -17.83
C ALA A 76 -16.94 6.60 -16.54
N GLN A 77 -17.90 7.21 -15.83
CA GLN A 77 -17.66 7.83 -14.53
C GLN A 77 -17.28 6.82 -13.45
N ALA A 78 -17.90 5.64 -13.43
CA ALA A 78 -17.56 4.59 -12.49
C ALA A 78 -16.11 4.13 -12.68
N ILE A 79 -15.68 3.90 -13.92
CA ILE A 79 -14.31 3.50 -14.25
C ILE A 79 -13.32 4.58 -13.82
N ALA A 80 -13.58 5.86 -14.14
CA ALA A 80 -12.70 6.97 -13.74
C ALA A 80 -12.54 7.09 -12.21
N LYS A 81 -13.63 6.88 -11.44
CA LYS A 81 -13.56 6.87 -9.98
C LYS A 81 -12.75 5.69 -9.44
N LEU A 82 -12.89 4.51 -10.05
CA LEU A 82 -12.11 3.33 -9.68
C LEU A 82 -10.61 3.54 -9.95
N GLU A 83 -10.25 4.14 -11.09
CA GLU A 83 -8.86 4.43 -11.44
C GLU A 83 -8.21 5.40 -10.44
N VAL A 84 -8.91 6.48 -10.06
CA VAL A 84 -8.42 7.44 -9.05
C VAL A 84 -8.26 6.77 -7.68
N ALA A 85 -9.24 5.97 -7.25
CA ALA A 85 -9.16 5.24 -5.98
C ALA A 85 -8.01 4.21 -5.98
N GLN A 86 -7.75 3.57 -7.12
CA GLN A 86 -6.59 2.68 -7.28
C GLN A 86 -5.26 3.43 -7.21
N GLN A 87 -5.15 4.59 -7.86
CA GLN A 87 -3.93 5.41 -7.81
C GLN A 87 -3.63 5.88 -6.38
N GLU A 88 -4.64 6.34 -5.65
CA GLU A 88 -4.51 6.74 -4.25
C GLU A 88 -4.03 5.56 -3.39
N LEU A 89 -4.64 4.38 -3.55
CA LEU A 89 -4.22 3.19 -2.83
C LEU A 89 -2.78 2.76 -3.17
N GLN A 90 -2.39 2.83 -4.45
CA GLN A 90 -1.01 2.50 -4.87
C GLN A 90 0.00 3.44 -4.22
N SER A 91 -0.29 4.74 -4.15
CA SER A 91 0.57 5.70 -3.46
C SER A 91 0.70 5.40 -1.96
N HIS A 92 -0.40 5.01 -1.30
CA HIS A 92 -0.38 4.64 0.10
C HIS A 92 0.43 3.38 0.34
N VAL A 93 0.33 2.39 -0.55
CA VAL A 93 1.13 1.16 -0.49
C VAL A 93 2.62 1.47 -0.61
N GLU A 94 3.01 2.35 -1.54
CA GLU A 94 4.42 2.73 -1.72
C GLU A 94 4.99 3.43 -0.47
N ILE A 95 4.23 4.35 0.13
CA ILE A 95 4.61 5.02 1.38
C ILE A 95 4.75 4.00 2.52
N ILE A 96 3.76 3.11 2.69
CA ILE A 96 3.80 2.06 3.72
C ILE A 96 5.02 1.15 3.52
N GLU A 97 5.36 0.81 2.28
CA GLU A 97 6.52 -0.02 1.99
C GLU A 97 7.84 0.68 2.36
N GLN A 98 7.96 1.98 2.08
CA GLN A 98 9.10 2.78 2.51
C GLN A 98 9.20 2.85 4.05
N ASP A 99 8.08 3.09 4.72
CA ASP A 99 8.05 3.16 6.19
C ASP A 99 8.38 1.80 6.82
N LYS A 100 7.94 0.70 6.24
CA LYS A 100 8.34 -0.65 6.66
C LYS A 100 9.85 -0.85 6.51
N LYS A 101 10.46 -0.42 5.39
CA LYS A 101 11.92 -0.50 5.18
C LYS A 101 12.66 0.32 6.23
N ARG A 102 12.21 1.54 6.51
CA ARG A 102 12.78 2.41 7.57
C ARG A 102 12.67 1.77 8.94
N LEU A 103 11.51 1.23 9.29
CA LEU A 103 11.30 0.56 10.58
C LEU A 103 12.18 -0.69 10.73
N SER A 104 12.34 -1.46 9.66
CA SER A 104 13.25 -2.61 9.62
C SER A 104 14.71 -2.19 9.82
N ALA A 105 15.14 -1.10 9.20
CA ALA A 105 16.48 -0.56 9.37
C ALA A 105 16.71 -0.06 10.80
N LEU A 106 15.76 0.67 11.38
CA LEU A 106 15.82 1.11 12.78
C LEU A 106 15.85 -0.06 13.75
N ASN A 107 15.05 -1.10 13.50
CA ASN A 107 15.06 -2.31 14.33
C ASN A 107 16.40 -3.06 14.22
N ALA A 108 16.98 -3.15 13.02
CA ALA A 108 18.31 -3.73 12.84
C ALA A 108 19.40 -2.91 13.55
N ILE A 109 19.37 -1.58 13.44
CA ILE A 109 20.28 -0.69 14.18
C ILE A 109 20.09 -0.87 15.70
N GLY A 110 18.84 -0.90 16.17
CA GLY A 110 18.51 -1.15 17.57
C GLY A 110 19.05 -2.49 18.05
N ALA A 111 18.91 -3.56 17.27
CA ALA A 111 19.44 -4.88 17.58
C ALA A 111 20.99 -4.89 17.62
N ILE A 112 21.66 -4.21 16.68
CA ILE A 112 23.12 -4.07 16.68
C ILE A 112 23.60 -3.30 17.93
N LEU A 113 22.93 -2.19 18.26
CA LEU A 113 23.23 -1.42 19.46
C LEU A 113 22.97 -2.22 20.74
N SER A 114 21.85 -2.96 20.81
CA SER A 114 21.53 -3.84 21.94
C SER A 114 22.53 -4.99 22.07
N GLN A 115 22.97 -5.61 20.98
CA GLN A 115 24.06 -6.61 21.02
C GLN A 115 25.38 -5.99 21.48
N SER A 116 25.68 -4.76 21.07
CA SER A 116 26.83 -4.01 21.59
C SER A 116 26.69 -3.64 23.07
N LEU A 117 25.46 -3.45 23.56
CA LEU A 117 25.13 -3.19 24.97
C LEU A 117 25.05 -4.49 25.82
N GLU A 118 24.93 -5.65 25.18
CA GLU A 118 24.85 -6.97 25.84
C GLU A 118 26.23 -7.60 26.11
N LEU A 119 27.33 -6.92 25.78
CA LEU A 119 28.69 -7.42 26.03
C LEU A 119 28.93 -7.75 27.51
N GLU A 120 28.49 -6.88 28.43
CA GLU A 120 28.59 -7.12 29.88
C GLU A 120 27.81 -8.38 30.32
N PRO A 121 26.50 -8.54 30.03
CA PRO A 121 25.76 -9.76 30.32
C PRO A 121 26.38 -11.03 29.71
N VAL A 122 26.85 -10.96 28.46
CA VAL A 122 27.45 -12.09 27.76
C VAL A 122 28.78 -12.49 28.38
N LEU A 123 29.65 -11.53 28.69
CA LEU A 123 30.94 -11.78 29.35
C LEU A 123 30.73 -12.33 30.77
N ASN A 124 29.77 -11.79 31.53
CA ASN A 124 29.43 -12.33 32.84
C ASN A 124 28.92 -13.78 32.76
N GLY A 125 28.00 -14.09 31.85
CA GLY A 125 27.49 -15.45 31.66
C GLY A 125 28.56 -16.43 31.17
N ALA A 126 29.44 -16.01 30.26
CA ALA A 126 30.57 -16.82 29.79
C ALA A 126 31.58 -17.07 30.92
N PHE A 127 31.89 -16.05 31.72
CA PHE A 127 32.81 -16.16 32.85
C PHE A 127 32.28 -17.12 33.91
N GLU A 128 31.02 -16.99 34.30
CA GLU A 128 30.35 -17.91 35.22
C GLU A 128 30.40 -19.35 34.70
N LYS A 129 30.16 -19.55 33.40
CA LYS A 129 30.19 -20.89 32.79
C LYS A 129 31.58 -21.52 32.81
N VAL A 130 32.63 -20.73 32.61
CA VAL A 130 34.03 -21.19 32.72
C VAL A 130 34.35 -21.60 34.15
N LEU A 131 33.95 -20.79 35.15
CA LEU A 131 34.15 -21.10 36.57
C LEU A 131 33.43 -22.39 36.98
N GLU A 132 32.17 -22.57 36.55
CA GLU A 132 31.41 -23.81 36.74
C GLU A 132 32.15 -25.02 36.15
N THR A 133 32.62 -24.91 34.91
CA THR A 133 33.25 -26.02 34.17
C THR A 133 34.59 -26.41 34.78
N MET A 134 35.36 -25.44 35.27
CA MET A 134 36.65 -25.68 35.94
C MET A 134 36.48 -26.11 37.40
N ASN A 135 35.25 -26.11 37.91
CA ASN A 135 34.91 -26.47 39.30
C ASN A 135 35.66 -25.60 40.32
N LEU A 136 35.94 -24.34 39.95
CA LEU A 136 36.68 -23.37 40.74
C LEU A 136 35.72 -22.53 41.57
N LYS A 137 35.96 -22.41 42.87
CA LYS A 137 35.36 -21.35 43.72
C LYS A 137 36.23 -20.09 43.67
N ALA A 138 36.65 -19.70 42.47
CA ALA A 138 37.56 -18.59 42.30
C ALA A 138 36.80 -17.27 42.21
N GLU A 139 37.34 -16.24 42.85
CA GLU A 139 36.94 -14.85 42.67
C GLU A 139 37.78 -14.26 41.54
N GLY A 140 37.20 -13.39 40.72
CA GLY A 140 37.93 -12.77 39.61
C GLY A 140 37.07 -11.91 38.72
N GLY A 141 37.68 -11.34 37.69
CA GLY A 141 36.99 -10.49 36.73
C GLY A 141 37.66 -10.43 35.37
N ILE A 142 36.89 -9.95 34.39
CA ILE A 142 37.33 -9.71 33.02
C ILE A 142 37.49 -8.20 32.85
N PHE A 143 38.66 -7.81 32.38
CA PHE A 143 38.99 -6.43 32.05
C PHE A 143 39.04 -6.27 30.53
N LEU A 144 38.47 -5.17 30.03
CA LEU A 144 38.61 -4.76 28.64
C LEU A 144 39.58 -3.58 28.55
N LEU A 145 40.46 -3.61 27.55
CA LEU A 145 41.35 -2.51 27.28
C LEU A 145 40.60 -1.38 26.56
N ASP A 146 40.61 -0.19 27.16
CA ASP A 146 40.26 1.07 26.51
C ASP A 146 41.50 1.57 25.74
N GLU A 147 41.48 1.44 24.42
CA GLU A 147 42.62 1.81 23.56
C GLU A 147 42.90 3.32 23.59
N GLU A 148 41.90 4.16 23.85
CA GLU A 148 42.07 5.62 23.86
C GLU A 148 42.80 6.08 25.12
N THR A 149 42.41 5.54 26.29
CA THR A 149 43.01 5.93 27.57
C THR A 149 44.17 5.04 28.01
N GLN A 150 44.38 3.89 27.34
CA GLN A 150 45.33 2.85 27.74
C GLN A 150 45.07 2.31 29.16
N GLU A 151 43.79 2.21 29.53
CA GLU A 151 43.33 1.70 30.83
C GLU A 151 42.55 0.39 30.65
N LEU A 152 42.67 -0.48 31.65
CA LEU A 152 41.87 -1.70 31.79
C LEU A 152 40.60 -1.38 32.58
N VAL A 153 39.43 -1.66 31.99
CA VAL A 153 38.11 -1.42 32.59
C VAL A 153 37.49 -2.75 33.02
N LEU A 154 37.17 -2.88 34.31
CA LEU A 154 36.50 -4.06 34.84
C LEU A 154 35.07 -4.16 34.27
N THR A 155 34.81 -5.17 33.44
CA THR A 155 33.56 -5.31 32.68
C THR A 155 32.71 -6.49 33.15
N ALA A 156 33.33 -7.54 33.69
CA ALA A 156 32.63 -8.68 34.30
C ALA A 156 33.36 -9.12 35.56
N HIS A 157 32.63 -9.58 36.58
CA HIS A 157 33.25 -10.08 37.81
C HIS A 157 32.39 -11.12 38.52
N HIS A 158 33.03 -11.99 39.29
CA HIS A 158 32.39 -13.00 40.12
C HIS A 158 33.08 -13.09 41.47
N GLY A 159 32.32 -13.05 42.55
CA GLY A 159 32.81 -13.25 43.91
C GLY A 159 33.64 -12.11 44.53
N LEU A 160 34.02 -11.08 43.76
CA LEU A 160 34.76 -9.91 44.26
C LEU A 160 33.92 -9.03 45.19
N SER A 161 34.54 -8.43 46.21
CA SER A 161 33.85 -7.49 47.10
C SER A 161 33.50 -6.17 46.39
N PRO A 162 32.42 -5.48 46.78
CA PRO A 162 32.04 -4.20 46.17
C PRO A 162 33.13 -3.14 46.28
N GLU A 163 33.89 -3.13 47.38
CA GLU A 163 34.98 -2.19 47.58
C GLU A 163 36.13 -2.44 46.59
N PHE A 164 36.45 -3.72 46.34
CA PHE A 164 37.48 -4.10 45.37
C PHE A 164 37.04 -3.75 43.95
N VAL A 165 35.79 -4.02 43.58
CA VAL A 165 35.23 -3.68 42.27
C VAL A 165 35.31 -2.17 42.00
N GLU A 166 35.02 -1.33 42.99
CA GLU A 166 35.10 0.12 42.79
C GLU A 166 36.55 0.64 42.76
N GLN A 167 37.47 0.04 43.53
CA GLN A 167 38.90 0.39 43.49
C GLN A 167 39.57 0.00 42.17
N GLU A 168 39.25 -1.19 41.65
CA GLU A 168 39.85 -1.77 40.46
C GLU A 168 39.02 -1.50 39.19
N LYS A 169 38.09 -0.55 39.25
CA LYS A 169 37.17 -0.25 38.15
C LYS A 169 37.89 0.17 36.87
N ARG A 170 38.99 0.93 37.02
CA ARG A 170 39.87 1.38 35.96
C ARG A 170 41.31 1.32 36.43
N ILE A 171 42.16 0.60 35.71
CA ILE A 171 43.57 0.39 36.08
C ILE A 171 44.46 0.75 34.89
N PRO A 172 45.50 1.57 35.06
CA PRO A 172 46.45 1.84 33.99
C PRO A 172 47.17 0.56 33.54
N MET A 173 47.46 0.46 32.23
CA MET A 173 48.22 -0.68 31.71
C MET A 173 49.61 -0.76 32.37
N GLY A 174 49.98 -1.95 32.84
CA GLY A 174 51.27 -2.23 33.47
C GLY A 174 51.37 -1.96 34.98
N GLU A 175 50.33 -1.44 35.64
CA GLU A 175 50.38 -1.14 37.09
C GLU A 175 49.95 -2.31 37.99
N CYS A 176 49.11 -3.21 37.49
CA CYS A 176 48.70 -4.43 38.19
C CYS A 176 49.18 -5.69 37.45
N LEU A 177 49.02 -6.85 38.10
CA LEU A 177 49.25 -8.15 37.45
C LEU A 177 48.44 -8.27 36.15
N CYS A 178 47.17 -7.83 36.18
CA CYS A 178 46.30 -7.72 35.01
C CYS A 178 46.90 -6.85 33.87
N GLY A 179 47.50 -5.72 34.22
CA GLY A 179 48.13 -4.78 33.31
C GLY A 179 49.39 -5.35 32.66
N LEU A 180 50.18 -6.09 33.43
CA LEU A 180 51.36 -6.78 32.92
C LEU A 180 50.99 -7.94 31.99
N VAL A 181 49.93 -8.69 32.29
CA VAL A 181 49.37 -9.71 31.39
C VAL A 181 48.88 -9.07 30.10
N ALA A 182 48.14 -7.95 30.19
CA ALA A 182 47.64 -7.25 29.02
C ALA A 182 48.76 -6.73 28.11
N GLN A 183 49.89 -6.29 28.68
CA GLN A 183 51.04 -5.80 27.93
C GLN A 183 51.91 -6.91 27.33
N SER A 184 52.14 -8.00 28.08
CA SER A 184 53.02 -9.10 27.66
C SER A 184 52.31 -10.13 26.79
N GLY A 185 51.00 -10.32 26.97
CA GLY A 185 50.24 -11.44 26.40
C GLY A 185 50.58 -12.79 27.03
N GLU A 186 51.38 -12.81 28.10
CA GLU A 186 51.79 -14.01 28.80
C GLU A 186 50.99 -14.21 30.09
N LEU A 187 50.80 -15.48 30.47
CA LEU A 187 50.02 -15.85 31.64
C LEU A 187 50.88 -15.71 32.90
N LEU A 188 50.49 -14.81 33.81
CA LEU A 188 51.24 -14.48 35.03
C LEU A 188 50.51 -14.99 36.28
N PHE A 189 51.28 -15.48 37.24
CA PHE A 189 50.80 -15.96 38.53
C PHE A 189 51.60 -15.29 39.66
N SER A 190 50.91 -14.87 40.72
CA SER A 190 51.55 -14.45 41.98
C SER A 190 51.32 -15.54 43.02
N GLU A 191 52.35 -15.87 43.78
CA GLU A 191 52.27 -16.77 44.94
C GLU A 191 51.59 -16.13 46.14
#